data_AF-A0A661P2L6-F1
#
_entry.id   AF-A0A661P2L6-F1
#
_cell.length_a   1.000
_cell.length_b   1.000
_cell.length_c   1.000
_cell.angle_alpha   90.00
_cell.angle_beta   90.00
_cell.angle_gamma   90.00
#
_symmetry.space_group_name_H-M   'P 1'
#
loop_
_entity.id
_entity.type
_entity.pdbx_description
1 polymer ?
#
loop_
_entity_poly.entity_id
_entity_poly.type
_entity_poly.pdbx_seq_one_letter_code
_entity_poly.pdbx_strand_id
1 'polypeptide(L)' 'MSIQQLMNPFLNPLTLARVAKYYLTDVGRAWKSKEAIERYRRKAFRRVLKYAMKVPMYREKYKG' A
#
# COMPACT_ATOMS: atom_id res chain seq x y z
N MET A 1 -23.47 -10.07 26.57
CA MET A 1 -22.34 -10.77 25.93
C MET A 1 -22.45 -10.51 24.43
N SER A 2 -21.57 -9.70 23.84
CA SER A 2 -21.77 -9.19 22.48
C SER A 2 -21.45 -10.24 21.42
N ILE A 3 -22.27 -10.32 20.38
CA ILE A 3 -22.16 -11.25 19.23
C ILE A 3 -20.86 -11.04 18.42
N GLN A 4 -20.04 -10.04 18.76
CA GLN A 4 -18.79 -9.71 18.08
C GLN A 4 -17.67 -10.74 18.29
N GLN A 5 -17.78 -11.66 19.26
CA GLN A 5 -16.76 -12.71 19.46
C GLN A 5 -16.95 -13.97 18.59
N LEU A 6 -18.11 -14.15 17.93
CA LEU A 6 -18.39 -15.34 17.11
C LEU A 6 -17.88 -15.22 15.67
N MET A 7 -17.65 -13.99 15.18
CA MET A 7 -17.08 -13.74 13.86
C MET A 7 -15.62 -13.32 14.02
N ASN A 8 -14.70 -14.28 14.05
CA ASN A 8 -13.28 -13.97 14.00
C ASN A 8 -12.97 -13.27 12.65
N PRO A 9 -12.63 -11.97 12.64
CA PRO A 9 -12.41 -11.21 11.40
C PRO A 9 -11.24 -11.76 10.57
N PHE A 10 -10.33 -12.49 11.22
CA PHE A 10 -9.17 -13.13 10.61
C PHE A 10 -9.49 -14.50 9.99
N LEU A 11 -10.57 -15.15 10.42
CA LEU A 11 -11.05 -16.43 9.85
C LEU A 11 -12.13 -16.24 8.79
N ASN A 12 -12.48 -15.00 8.45
CA ASN A 12 -13.31 -14.74 7.28
C ASN A 12 -12.56 -15.25 6.03
N PRO A 13 -13.13 -16.15 5.22
CA PRO A 13 -12.46 -16.72 4.05
C PRO A 13 -12.00 -15.65 3.05
N LEU A 14 -12.71 -14.51 2.96
CA LEU A 14 -12.30 -13.37 2.14
C LEU A 14 -11.04 -12.70 2.69
N THR A 15 -10.99 -12.49 4.01
CA THR A 15 -9.80 -11.94 4.68
C THR A 15 -8.62 -12.88 4.55
N LEU A 16 -8.83 -14.17 4.78
CA LEU A 16 -7.79 -15.19 4.72
C LEU A 16 -7.22 -15.34 3.30
N ALA A 17 -8.09 -15.37 2.28
CA ALA A 17 -7.67 -15.39 0.87
C ALA A 17 -6.88 -14.13 0.49
N ARG A 18 -7.29 -12.96 1.01
CA ARG A 18 -6.57 -11.70 0.78
C ARG A 18 -5.19 -11.73 1.43
N VAL A 19 -5.08 -12.17 2.69
CA VAL A 19 -3.79 -12.30 3.39
C VAL A 19 -2.89 -13.31 2.69
N ALA A 20 -3.40 -14.48 2.33
CA ALA A 20 -2.64 -15.50 1.61
C ALA A 20 -2.12 -14.99 0.27
N LYS A 21 -2.95 -14.25 -0.49
CA LYS A 21 -2.53 -13.61 -1.74
C LYS A 21 -1.40 -12.62 -1.52
N TYR A 22 -1.51 -11.74 -0.52
CA TYR A 22 -0.44 -10.78 -0.23
C TYR A 22 0.82 -11.49 0.22
N TYR A 23 0.73 -12.49 1.10
CA TYR A 23 1.87 -13.28 1.53
C TYR A 23 2.62 -13.91 0.33
N LEU A 24 1.91 -14.58 -0.57
CA LEU A 24 2.52 -15.22 -1.74
C LEU A 24 3.08 -14.22 -2.76
N THR A 25 2.40 -13.09 -2.97
CA THR A 25 2.81 -12.09 -3.98
C THR A 25 3.89 -11.13 -3.47
N ASP A 26 3.90 -10.77 -2.18
CA ASP A 26 4.93 -9.93 -1.58
C ASP A 26 6.26 -10.68 -1.40
N VAL A 27 6.27 -12.02 -1.26
CA VAL A 27 7.52 -12.79 -1.30
C VAL A 27 8.25 -12.55 -2.62
N GLY A 28 7.55 -12.57 -3.75
CA GLY A 28 8.12 -12.24 -5.07
C GLY A 28 8.62 -10.79 -5.19
N ARG A 29 8.23 -9.90 -4.27
CA ARG A 29 8.75 -8.53 -4.17
C ARG A 29 10.10 -8.47 -3.45
N ALA A 30 10.35 -9.35 -2.49
CA ALA A 30 11.64 -9.45 -1.79
C ALA A 30 12.76 -9.92 -2.73
N TRP A 31 12.44 -10.71 -3.76
CA TRP A 31 13.38 -11.20 -4.77
C TRP A 31 13.58 -10.24 -5.96
N LYS A 32 13.00 -9.04 -5.94
CA LYS A 32 13.20 -8.05 -7.02
C LYS A 32 14.61 -7.49 -6.98
N SER A 33 15.20 -7.25 -8.15
CA SER A 33 16.48 -6.55 -8.24
C SER A 33 16.37 -5.13 -7.66
N LYS A 34 17.49 -4.59 -7.18
CA LYS A 34 17.56 -3.22 -6.62
C LYS A 34 17.01 -2.18 -7.60
N GLU A 35 17.29 -2.33 -8.89
CA GLU A 35 16.83 -1.44 -9.95
C GLU A 35 15.30 -1.52 -10.13
N ALA A 36 14.72 -2.71 -10.02
CA ALA A 36 13.27 -2.89 -10.11
C ALA A 36 12.55 -2.24 -8.91
N ILE A 37 13.12 -2.37 -7.71
CA ILE A 37 12.63 -1.69 -6.51
C ILE A 37 12.74 -0.17 -6.66
N GLU A 38 13.86 0.33 -7.18
CA GLU A 38 14.06 1.77 -7.38
C GLU A 38 13.09 2.36 -8.42
N ARG A 39 12.86 1.66 -9.53
CA ARG A 39 11.85 2.05 -10.53
C ARG A 39 10.46 2.14 -9.91
N TYR A 40 10.09 1.17 -9.08
CA TYR A 40 8.82 1.18 -8.35
C TYR A 40 8.74 2.38 -7.41
N ARG A 41 9.78 2.62 -6.59
CA ARG A 41 9.86 3.73 -5.64
C ARG A 41 9.70 5.07 -6.34
N ARG A 42 10.42 5.29 -7.45
CA ARG A 42 10.32 6.53 -8.25
C ARG A 42 8.91 6.73 -8.81
N LYS A 43 8.26 5.67 -9.30
CA LYS A 43 6.89 5.73 -9.83
C LYS A 43 5.88 6.07 -8.73
N ALA A 44 6.00 5.45 -7.55
CA ALA A 44 5.16 5.74 -6.40
C ALA A 44 5.36 7.18 -5.90
N PHE A 45 6.61 7.62 -5.76
CA PHE A 45 6.96 8.98 -5.36
C PHE A 45 6.34 10.03 -6.29
N ARG A 46 6.44 9.85 -7.61
CA ARG A 46 5.80 10.76 -8.59
C ARG A 46 4.28 10.85 -8.41
N ARG A 47 3.60 9.77 -8.02
CA ARG A 47 2.15 9.79 -7.77
C ARG A 47 1.81 10.61 -6.54
N VAL A 48 2.55 10.39 -5.45
CA VAL A 48 2.39 11.15 -4.20
C VAL A 48 2.69 12.62 -4.44
N LEU A 49 3.78 12.94 -5.14
CA LEU A 49 4.16 14.31 -5.45
C LEU A 49 3.09 15.02 -6.30
N LYS A 50 2.58 14.34 -7.34
CA LYS A 50 1.47 14.88 -8.15
C LYS A 50 0.23 15.18 -7.32
N TYR A 51 -0.08 14.34 -6.33
CA TYR A 51 -1.17 14.58 -5.41
C TYR A 51 -0.88 15.76 -4.47
N ALA A 52 0.32 15.81 -3.88
CA ALA A 52 0.74 16.90 -3.01
C ALA A 52 0.61 18.26 -3.73
N MET A 53 1.04 18.37 -4.99
CA MET A 53 0.92 19.61 -5.77
C MET A 53 -0.53 20.05 -6.07
N LYS A 54 -1.52 19.18 -5.89
CA LYS A 54 -2.95 19.56 -5.99
C LYS A 54 -3.47 20.18 -4.70
N VAL A 55 -2.86 19.84 -3.56
CA VAL A 55 -3.28 20.36 -2.25
C VAL A 55 -2.74 21.78 -2.09
N PRO A 56 -3.61 22.79 -1.82
CA PRO A 56 -3.21 24.20 -1.76
C PRO A 56 -2.02 24.46 -0.85
N MET A 57 -2.03 23.91 0.37
CA MET A 57 -0.96 24.05 1.36
C MET A 57 0.41 23.66 0.81
N TYR A 58 0.54 22.50 0.17
CA TYR A 58 1.82 22.04 -0.39
C TYR A 58 2.17 22.82 -1.65
N ARG A 59 1.17 23.15 -2.49
CA ARG A 59 1.38 23.95 -3.69
C ARG A 59 1.91 25.34 -3.37
N GLU A 60 1.42 25.98 -2.32
CA GLU A 60 1.85 27.31 -1.86
C GLU A 60 3.23 27.25 -1.20
N LYS A 61 3.48 26.28 -0.33
CA LYS A 61 4.78 26.11 0.33
C LYS A 61 5.94 25.93 -0.64
N TYR A 62 5.70 25.23 -1.75
CA TYR A 62 6.71 24.93 -2.77
C TYR A 62 6.50 25.70 -4.07
N LYS A 63 5.66 26.74 -4.05
CA LYS A 63 5.59 27.73 -5.12
C LYS A 63 6.86 28.58 -4.97
N GLY A 64 7.77 28.46 -5.94
CA GLY A 64 8.93 29.34 -6.04
C GLY A 64 8.51 30.79 -6.18
#